data_AF-A0A9D7R631-F1
#
_entry.id   AF-A0A9D7R631-F1
#
_cell.length_a   1.000
_cell.length_b   1.000
_cell.length_c   1.000
_cell.angle_alpha   90.00
_cell.angle_beta   90.00
_cell.angle_gamma   90.00
#
_symmetry.space_group_name_H-M   'P 1'
#
loop_
_entity.id
_entity.type
_entity.pdbx_description
1 polymer ?
#
loop_
_entity_poly.entity_id
_entity_poly.type
_entity_poly.pdbx_seq_one_letter_code
_entity_poly.pdbx_strand_id
1 'polypeptide(L)'
;MKIALLLAILLSLNSDLLAQGCSDAGFCTVHGLNADNTGTLLENNVRVGINNGKGDNEINIWSTFLEYDRKFSKNFSLGVKINYISESTPSLSNSGASDIF
;
A
#
# COMPACT_ATOMS: atom_id res chain seq x y z
N MET A 1 -27.17 25.37 -23.95
CA MET A 1 -27.01 24.06 -23.25
C MET A 1 -26.11 23.07 -24.00
N LYS A 2 -26.20 22.93 -25.33
CA LYS A 2 -25.36 21.98 -26.10
C LYS A 2 -23.85 22.26 -26.06
N ILE A 3 -23.45 23.53 -26.12
CA ILE A 3 -22.03 23.95 -26.08
C ILE A 3 -21.40 23.72 -24.71
N ALA A 4 -22.12 24.02 -23.63
CA ALA A 4 -21.64 23.78 -22.26
C ALA A 4 -21.45 22.28 -21.98
N LEU A 5 -22.34 21.44 -22.52
CA LEU A 5 -22.22 19.98 -22.45
C LEU A 5 -21.00 19.47 -23.23
N LEU A 6 -20.76 20.02 -24.42
CA LEU A 6 -19.60 19.65 -25.24
C LEU A 6 -18.28 20.04 -24.55
N LEU A 7 -18.23 21.22 -23.92
CA LEU A 7 -17.07 21.72 -23.19
C LEU A 7 -16.74 20.84 -21.98
N ALA A 8 -17.76 20.38 -21.25
CA ALA A 8 -17.61 19.48 -20.12
C ALA A 8 -17.03 18.11 -20.53
N ILE A 9 -17.42 17.58 -21.69
CA ILE A 9 -16.91 16.31 -22.22
C ILE A 9 -15.44 16.44 -22.63
N LEU A 10 -15.05 17.55 -23.27
CA LEU A 10 -13.67 17.82 -23.68
C LEU A 10 -12.71 17.98 -22.48
N LEU A 11 -13.20 18.47 -21.34
CA LEU A 11 -12.42 18.60 -20.10
C LEU A 11 -12.16 17.24 -19.39
N SER A 12 -13.00 16.22 -19.63
CA SER A 12 -12.87 14.89 -19.01
C SER A 12 -11.86 13.94 -19.69
N LEU A 13 -11.24 14.35 -20.80
CA LEU A 13 -10.34 13.50 -21.60
C LEU A 13 -8.85 13.62 -21.24
N ASN A 14 -8.48 14.43 -20.23
CA ASN A 14 -7.07 14.77 -19.93
C ASN A 14 -6.59 14.26 -18.56
N SER A 15 -6.93 13.03 -18.21
CA SER A 15 -6.44 12.48 -16.95
C SER A 15 -5.89 11.09 -17.18
N ASP A 16 -4.56 11.04 -17.33
CA ASP A 16 -3.74 9.85 -17.07
C ASP A 16 -3.92 9.48 -15.60
N LEU A 17 -5.09 8.96 -15.27
CA LEU A 17 -5.41 8.46 -13.93
C LEU A 17 -4.76 7.09 -13.83
N LEU A 18 -3.47 7.08 -13.51
CA LEU A 18 -2.83 5.95 -12.84
C LEU A 18 -3.38 5.87 -11.41
N ALA A 19 -4.69 5.70 -11.27
CA ALA A 19 -5.32 5.40 -10.02
C ALA A 19 -5.13 3.90 -9.78
N GLN A 20 -3.95 3.53 -9.28
CA GLN A 20 -3.82 2.28 -8.54
C GLN A 20 -4.68 2.44 -7.30
N GLY A 21 -5.87 1.83 -7.30
CA GLY A 21 -6.70 1.79 -6.11
C GLY A 21 -6.00 1.00 -5.01
N CYS A 22 -5.70 1.63 -3.87
CA CYS A 22 -5.52 0.91 -2.60
C CYS A 22 -6.92 0.40 -2.19
N SER A 23 -7.38 -0.65 -2.87
CA SER A 23 -8.61 -1.34 -2.49
C SER A 23 -8.25 -2.27 -1.32
N ASP A 24 -8.32 -1.70 -0.12
CA ASP A 24 -8.61 -2.43 1.13
C ASP A 24 -7.46 -3.17 1.85
N ALA A 25 -6.36 -2.47 2.19
CA ALA A 25 -5.34 -3.00 3.10
C ALA A 25 -4.57 -1.91 3.88
N GLY A 26 -5.18 -1.33 4.92
CA GLY A 26 -4.48 -0.57 5.96
C GLY A 26 -3.75 0.71 5.51
N PHE A 27 -2.93 1.28 6.40
CA PHE A 27 -2.13 2.47 6.12
C PHE A 27 -1.18 2.17 4.95
N CYS A 28 -1.55 2.59 3.73
CA CYS A 28 -0.66 2.58 2.58
C CYS A 28 0.41 3.64 2.84
N THR A 29 1.44 3.31 3.63
CA THR A 29 2.68 4.07 3.64
C THR A 29 3.32 3.84 2.28
N VAL A 30 2.84 4.58 1.28
CA VAL A 30 3.47 4.67 -0.03
C VAL A 30 4.89 5.13 0.24
N HIS A 31 5.84 4.25 -0.06
CA HIS A 31 7.25 4.56 -0.07
C HIS A 31 7.46 5.70 -1.08
N GLY A 32 7.35 6.96 -0.63
CA GLY A 32 7.25 8.10 -1.55
C GLY A 32 7.69 9.45 -0.99
N LEU A 33 7.92 9.55 0.32
CA LEU A 33 8.53 10.73 0.94
C LEU A 33 9.95 10.40 1.41
N ASN A 34 10.76 9.78 0.56
CA ASN A 34 12.20 9.87 0.74
C ASN A 34 12.60 11.26 0.25
N ALA A 35 13.06 12.14 1.15
CA ALA A 35 13.83 13.30 0.73
C ALA A 35 14.92 12.79 -0.21
N ASP A 36 15.12 13.44 -1.36
CA ASP A 36 16.15 13.09 -2.35
C ASP A 36 17.52 13.03 -1.65
N ASN A 37 17.85 11.88 -1.10
CA ASN A 37 19.15 11.60 -0.57
C ASN A 37 20.01 11.33 -1.80
N THR A 38 21.12 12.06 -1.91
CA THR A 38 22.21 11.89 -2.88
C THR A 38 22.95 10.56 -2.68
N GLY A 39 22.27 9.53 -2.20
CA GLY A 39 22.78 8.20 -1.91
C GLY A 39 22.90 7.34 -3.17
N THR A 40 23.69 6.28 -3.03
CA THR A 40 24.08 5.37 -4.11
C THR A 40 22.88 4.75 -4.83
N LEU A 41 22.97 4.64 -6.17
CA LEU A 41 21.93 4.09 -7.07
C LEU A 41 21.39 2.69 -6.72
N LEU A 42 22.12 1.94 -5.89
CA LEU A 42 21.78 0.60 -5.42
C LEU A 42 21.54 0.66 -3.91
N GLU A 43 20.28 0.51 -3.51
CA GLU A 43 19.86 0.58 -2.11
C GLU A 43 19.09 -0.69 -1.75
N ASN A 44 19.41 -1.28 -0.60
CA ASN A 44 18.69 -2.41 -0.02
C ASN A 44 18.10 -1.96 1.30
N ASN A 45 16.80 -2.14 1.48
CA ASN A 45 16.08 -1.77 2.70
C ASN A 45 15.33 -2.99 3.23
N VAL A 46 15.46 -3.25 4.53
CA VAL A 46 14.69 -4.29 5.22
C VAL A 46 13.87 -3.58 6.29
N ARG A 47 12.56 -3.84 6.33
CA ARG A 47 11.66 -3.35 7.36
C ARG A 47 10.96 -4.49 8.04
N VAL A 48 10.79 -4.33 9.34
CA VAL A 48 9.90 -5.15 10.15
C VAL A 48 8.96 -4.21 10.88
N GLY A 49 7.72 -4.64 11.07
CA GLY A 49 6.76 -3.83 11.81
C GLY A 49 5.63 -4.65 12.39
N ILE A 50 4.91 -4.01 13.29
CA ILE A 50 3.69 -4.52 13.89
C ILE A 50 2.62 -3.44 13.76
N ASN A 51 1.42 -3.86 13.38
CA ASN A 51 0.24 -3.02 13.32
C ASN A 51 -0.83 -3.62 14.21
N ASN A 52 -1.67 -2.75 14.75
CA ASN A 52 -2.89 -3.13 15.46
C ASN A 52 -4.06 -2.35 14.85
N GLY A 53 -5.21 -3.02 14.75
CA GLY A 53 -6.43 -2.45 14.23
C GLY A 53 -7.66 -3.10 14.84
N LYS A 54 -8.82 -2.52 14.54
CA LYS A 54 -10.12 -3.12 14.83
C LYS A 54 -10.89 -3.23 13.53
N GLY A 55 -11.39 -4.42 13.24
CA GLY A 55 -12.37 -4.67 12.18
C GLY A 55 -13.80 -4.50 12.69
N ASP A 56 -14.76 -4.65 11.80
CA ASP A 56 -16.18 -4.67 12.15
C ASP A 56 -16.50 -5.82 13.12
N ASN A 57 -17.59 -5.71 13.88
CA ASN A 57 -18.05 -6.70 14.85
C ASN A 57 -17.04 -7.04 15.97
N GLU A 58 -16.31 -6.03 16.46
CA GLU A 58 -15.35 -6.15 17.58
C GLU A 58 -14.18 -7.11 17.33
N ILE A 59 -13.82 -7.33 16.07
CA ILE A 59 -12.63 -8.09 15.70
C ILE A 59 -11.39 -7.25 16.00
N ASN A 60 -10.53 -7.69 16.92
CA ASN A 60 -9.22 -7.11 17.14
C ASN A 60 -8.20 -7.77 16.22
N ILE A 61 -7.48 -6.96 15.45
CA ILE A 61 -6.52 -7.40 14.44
C ILE A 61 -5.13 -6.99 14.88
N TRP A 62 -4.20 -7.94 14.90
CA TRP A 62 -2.78 -7.72 15.08
C TRP A 62 -2.06 -8.26 13.85
N SER A 63 -1.22 -7.46 13.21
CA SER A 63 -0.44 -7.92 12.07
C SER A 63 1.04 -7.61 12.28
N THR A 64 1.92 -8.57 12.02
CA THR A 64 3.35 -8.29 11.84
C THR A 64 3.70 -8.38 10.37
N PHE A 65 4.73 -7.67 9.94
CA PHE A 65 5.20 -7.75 8.57
C PHE A 65 6.72 -7.73 8.50
N LEU A 66 7.23 -8.38 7.46
CA LEU A 66 8.60 -8.29 7.00
C LEU A 66 8.56 -7.82 5.55
N GLU A 67 9.36 -6.82 5.24
CA GLU A 67 9.41 -6.20 3.94
C GLU A 67 10.87 -6.00 3.51
N TYR A 68 11.14 -6.26 2.24
CA TYR A 68 12.43 -6.06 1.60
C TYR A 68 12.24 -5.24 0.33
N ASP A 69 12.95 -4.12 0.23
CA ASP A 69 13.02 -3.32 -0.98
C ASP A 69 14.43 -3.28 -1.53
N ARG A 70 14.53 -3.38 -2.85
CA ARG A 70 15.75 -3.16 -3.60
C ARG A 70 15.54 -2.16 -4.71
N LYS A 71 16.31 -1.08 -4.68
CA LYS A 71 16.42 -0.14 -5.81
C LYS A 71 17.53 -0.59 -6.73
N PHE A 72 17.22 -0.85 -8.00
CA PHE A 72 18.20 -1.22 -9.02
C PHE A 72 18.64 -0.01 -9.84
N SER A 73 17.76 0.97 -10.02
CA SER A 73 18.06 2.23 -10.71
C SER A 73 17.13 3.34 -10.22
N LYS A 74 17.27 4.55 -10.78
CA LYS A 74 16.35 5.67 -10.48
C LYS A 74 14.89 5.35 -10.80
N ASN A 75 14.63 4.50 -11.79
CA ASN A 75 13.30 4.25 -12.33
C ASN A 75 12.80 2.81 -12.09
N PHE A 76 13.61 1.97 -11.42
CA PHE A 76 13.27 0.57 -11.23
C PHE A 76 13.66 0.09 -9.83
N SER A 77 12.66 -0.44 -9.12
CA SER A 77 12.77 -1.03 -7.79
C SER A 77 11.91 -2.29 -7.71
N LEU A 78 12.27 -3.16 -6.78
CA LEU A 78 11.53 -4.36 -6.43
C LEU A 78 11.27 -4.34 -4.93
N GLY A 79 10.02 -4.54 -4.55
CA GLY A 79 9.59 -4.74 -3.17
C GLY A 79 9.05 -6.15 -3.01
N VAL A 80 9.26 -6.73 -1.83
CA VAL A 80 8.64 -7.99 -1.40
C VAL A 80 8.19 -7.80 0.03
N LYS A 81 6.91 -8.05 0.30
CA LYS A 81 6.33 -7.99 1.64
C LYS A 81 5.53 -9.24 1.95
N ILE A 82 5.68 -9.69 3.19
CA ILE A 82 4.87 -10.76 3.78
C ILE A 82 4.33 -10.29 5.11
N ASN A 83 3.08 -10.66 5.40
CA ASN A 83 2.42 -10.31 6.65
C ASN A 83 1.98 -11.59 7.36
N TYR A 84 1.93 -11.52 8.68
CA TYR A 84 1.24 -12.50 9.51
C TYR A 84 0.18 -11.77 10.30
N ILE A 85 -1.07 -12.21 10.18
CA ILE A 85 -2.24 -11.55 10.76
C ILE A 85 -2.86 -12.48 11.80
N SER A 86 -3.26 -11.91 12.92
CA SER A 86 -4.01 -12.55 14.00
C SER A 86 -5.25 -11.74 14.28
N GLU A 87 -6.40 -12.37 14.14
CA GLU A 87 -7.73 -11.79 14.31
C GLU A 87 -8.41 -12.47 15.50
N SER A 88 -8.99 -11.69 16.40
CA SER A 88 -9.66 -12.22 17.59
C SER A 88 -10.95 -11.48 17.90
N THR A 89 -11.95 -12.26 18.28
CA THR A 89 -13.20 -11.81 18.90
C THR A 89 -13.29 -12.43 20.30
N PRO A 90 -14.26 -12.04 21.14
CA PRO A 90 -14.46 -12.69 22.44
C PRO A 90 -14.67 -14.21 22.38
N SER A 91 -15.07 -14.76 21.23
CA SER A 91 -15.46 -16.18 21.09
C SER A 91 -14.66 -16.98 20.06
N LEU A 92 -13.84 -16.33 19.23
CA LEU A 92 -13.09 -16.97 18.16
C LEU A 92 -11.78 -16.23 17.87
N SER A 93 -10.71 -16.97 17.61
CA SER A 93 -9.43 -16.44 17.14
C SER A 93 -9.00 -17.18 15.88
N ASN A 94 -8.47 -16.44 14.90
CA ASN A 94 -7.88 -16.97 13.68
C ASN A 94 -6.54 -16.29 13.43
N SER A 95 -5.56 -17.00 12.86
CA SER A 95 -4.31 -16.40 12.46
C SER A 95 -3.70 -17.10 11.26
N GLY A 96 -2.97 -16.34 10.44
CA GLY A 96 -2.42 -16.83 9.19
C GLY A 96 -1.40 -15.89 8.56
N ALA A 97 -0.55 -16.45 7.70
CA ALA A 97 0.31 -15.65 6.84
C ALA A 97 -0.47 -15.18 5.61
N SER A 98 -0.20 -13.95 5.15
CA SER A 98 -0.72 -13.43 3.89
C SER A 98 0.05 -14.03 2.71
N ASP A 99 -0.51 -13.84 1.52
CA ASP A 99 0.26 -13.99 0.29
C ASP A 99 1.44 -13.01 0.27
N ILE A 100 2.45 -13.36 -0.52
CA ILE A 100 3.60 -12.51 -0.79
C ILE A 100 3.22 -11.54 -1.91
N PHE A 101 3.52 -10.25 -1.72
CA PHE A 101 3.27 -9.21 -2.71
C PHE A 101 4.44 -8.24 -2.85
#